data_AF-A0AAN0LXN2-F1
#
_entry.id   AF-A0AAN0LXN2-F1
#
_cell.length_a   1.000
_cell.length_b   1.000
_cell.length_c   1.000
_cell.angle_alpha   90.00
_cell.angle_beta   90.00
_cell.angle_gamma   90.00
#
_symmetry.space_group_name_H-M   'P 1'
#
loop_
_entity.id
_entity.type
_entity.pdbx_description
1 polymer ?
#
loop_
_entity_poly.entity_id
_entity_poly.type
_entity_poly.pdbx_seq_one_letter_code
_entity_poly.pdbx_strand_id
1 'polypeptide(L)'
;MGVEDRMIDRSIFMQNAIYFFIPLIVALLHTYIGVSAVNVNLKLISLSASSIMPALITLGFVLIVYAIYFVITYQGSKAIIKNKMTK
;
A
#
# COMPACT_ATOMS: atom_id res chain seq x y z
N MET A 1 -1.06 -32.65 10.99
CA MET A 1 -0.98 -31.21 11.36
C MET A 1 -2.42 -30.71 11.44
N GLY A 2 -2.85 -30.18 12.59
CA GLY A 2 -4.26 -29.93 12.91
C GLY A 2 -4.72 -28.48 12.77
N VAL A 3 -4.18 -27.72 11.81
CA VAL A 3 -4.60 -26.35 11.53
C VAL A 3 -5.67 -26.38 10.45
N GLU A 4 -6.81 -25.71 10.69
CA GLU A 4 -7.91 -25.62 9.73
C GLU A 4 -7.49 -24.77 8.51
N ASP A 5 -7.83 -25.19 7.29
CA ASP A 5 -7.54 -24.45 6.05
C ASP A 5 -8.02 -22.99 6.09
N ARG A 6 -9.13 -22.73 6.80
CA ARG A 6 -9.66 -21.39 7.03
C ARG A 6 -8.69 -20.50 7.80
N MET A 7 -7.95 -21.04 8.77
CA MET A 7 -6.95 -20.30 9.54
C MET A 7 -5.74 -19.95 8.66
N ILE A 8 -5.37 -20.85 7.74
CA ILE A 8 -4.28 -20.64 6.79
C ILE A 8 -4.64 -19.51 5.81
N ASP A 9 -5.83 -19.58 5.19
CA ASP A 9 -6.32 -18.56 4.26
C ASP A 9 -6.40 -17.18 4.93
N ARG A 10 -6.94 -17.11 6.15
CA ARG A 10 -7.01 -15.87 6.93
C ARG A 10 -5.63 -15.31 7.25
N SER A 11 -4.69 -16.17 7.61
CA SER A 11 -3.32 -15.77 7.96
C SER A 11 -2.58 -15.21 6.74
N ILE A 12 -2.70 -15.86 5.58
CA ILE A 12 -2.08 -15.40 4.32
C ILE A 12 -2.64 -14.03 3.93
N PHE A 13 -3.96 -13.87 3.99
CA PHE A 13 -4.59 -12.58 3.69
C PHE A 13 -4.09 -11.49 4.63
N MET A 14 -4.10 -11.74 5.94
CA MET A 14 -3.78 -10.71 6.93
C MET A 14 -2.30 -10.34 6.93
N GLN A 15 -1.39 -11.31 6.74
CA GLN A 15 0.04 -11.05 6.57
C GLN A 15 0.28 -10.15 5.36
N ASN A 16 -0.27 -10.51 4.20
CA ASN A 16 -0.11 -9.69 2.99
C ASN A 16 -0.73 -8.31 3.15
N ALA A 17 -1.89 -8.20 3.81
CA ALA A 17 -2.55 -6.92 4.04
C ALA A 17 -1.70 -6.01 4.94
N ILE A 18 -1.17 -6.54 6.05
CA ILE A 18 -0.32 -5.78 6.98
C ILE A 18 0.96 -5.31 6.27
N TYR A 19 1.66 -6.21 5.57
CA TYR A 19 2.91 -5.87 4.88
C TYR A 19 2.73 -4.84 3.75
N PHE A 20 1.54 -4.75 3.14
CA PHE A 20 1.26 -3.77 2.10
C PHE A 20 0.72 -2.44 2.65
N PHE A 21 -0.33 -2.50 3.45
CA PHE A 21 -1.11 -1.32 3.80
C PHE A 21 -0.42 -0.47 4.87
N ILE A 22 0.34 -1.06 5.80
CA ILE A 22 1.08 -0.26 6.79
C ILE A 22 2.11 0.66 6.10
N PRO A 23 3.04 0.15 5.25
CA PRO A 23 3.96 1.02 4.53
C PRO A 23 3.25 2.05 3.65
N LEU A 24 2.14 1.67 3.00
CA LEU A 24 1.36 2.59 2.17
C LEU A 24 0.79 3.75 2.99
N ILE A 25 0.21 3.48 4.17
CA ILE A 25 -0.28 4.51 5.08
C ILE A 25 0.86 5.44 5.52
N VAL A 26 2.01 4.88 5.88
CA VAL A 26 3.19 5.67 6.26
C VAL A 26 3.64 6.57 5.10
N ALA A 27 3.64 6.09 3.86
CA ALA A 27 3.96 6.88 2.68
C ALA A 27 2.97 8.03 2.43
N LEU A 28 1.67 7.81 2.68
CA LEU A 28 0.65 8.86 2.59
C LEU A 28 0.87 9.95 3.66
N LEU A 29 1.15 9.55 4.90
CA LEU A 29 1.48 10.49 5.98
C LEU A 29 2.76 11.28 5.64
N HIS A 30 3.79 10.59 5.14
CA HIS A 30 5.04 11.22 4.70
C HIS A 30 4.80 12.26 3.60
N THR A 31 3.93 11.94 2.64
CA THR A 31 3.54 12.86 1.55
C THR A 31 2.84 14.12 2.10
N TYR A 32 1.89 13.95 3.04
CA TYR A 32 1.20 15.07 3.66
C TYR A 32 2.16 16.02 4.39
N ILE A 33 3.08 15.47 5.18
CA ILE A 33 4.08 16.25 5.92
C ILE A 33 5.04 16.95 4.95
N GLY A 34 5.54 16.22 3.94
CA GLY A 34 6.47 16.74 2.95
C GLY A 34 5.89 17.90 2.12
N VAL A 35 4.67 17.72 1.60
CA VAL A 35 3.96 18.79 0.86
C VAL A 35 3.69 19.99 1.76
N SER A 36 3.29 19.77 3.01
CA SER A 36 3.09 20.87 3.97
C SER A 36 4.37 21.66 4.22
N ALA A 37 5.50 20.98 4.41
CA ALA A 37 6.79 21.62 4.59
C ALA A 37 7.22 22.44 3.36
N VAL A 38 7.02 21.91 2.15
CA VAL A 38 7.29 22.64 0.90
C VAL A 38 6.41 23.88 0.78
N ASN A 39 5.11 23.75 1.04
CA ASN A 39 4.17 24.87 0.95
C ASN A 39 4.52 26.02 1.92
N VAL A 40 4.99 25.71 3.12
CA VAL A 40 5.51 26.72 4.06
C VAL A 40 6.70 27.45 3.47
N ASN A 41 7.67 26.74 2.90
CA ASN A 41 8.85 27.35 2.28
C ASN A 41 8.51 28.20 1.05
N LEU A 42 7.62 27.73 0.18
CA LEU A 42 7.17 28.48 -1.00
C LEU A 42 6.49 29.80 -0.61
N LYS A 43 5.68 29.78 0.45
CA LYS A 43 5.01 30.99 0.96
C LYS A 43 6.01 32.03 1.48
N LEU A 44 7.13 31.61 2.08
CA LEU A 44 8.17 32.53 2.57
C LEU A 44 8.87 33.29 1.44
N ILE A 45 8.93 32.72 0.24
CA ILE A 45 9.53 33.33 -0.95
C ILE A 45 8.48 33.90 -1.92
N SER A 46 7.24 34.10 -1.45
CA SER A 46 6.11 34.64 -2.22
C SER A 46 5.74 33.83 -3.47
N LEU A 47 6.05 32.53 -3.51
CA LEU A 47 5.52 31.60 -4.51
C LEU A 47 4.19 31.00 -4.01
N SER A 48 3.22 30.90 -4.92
CA SER A 48 1.98 30.17 -4.65
C SER A 48 2.18 28.67 -4.85
N ALA A 49 1.53 27.88 -3.99
CA ALA A 49 1.48 26.44 -4.15
C ALA A 49 0.68 26.06 -5.41
N SER A 50 1.14 25.04 -6.12
CA SER A 50 0.50 24.50 -7.32
C SER A 50 -0.85 23.83 -7.03
N SER A 51 -1.64 23.59 -8.08
CA SER A 51 -2.92 22.87 -8.01
C SER A 51 -2.79 21.49 -7.34
N ILE A 52 -3.80 21.05 -6.58
CA ILE A 52 -3.86 19.71 -5.96
C ILE A 52 -4.10 18.58 -6.97
N MET A 53 -4.50 18.91 -8.20
CA MET A 53 -4.88 17.93 -9.22
C MET A 53 -3.79 16.89 -9.53
N PRO A 54 -2.51 17.26 -9.74
CA PRO A 54 -1.45 16.28 -10.00
C PRO A 54 -1.25 15.32 -8.82
N ALA A 55 -1.38 15.80 -7.58
CA ALA A 55 -1.25 14.95 -6.39
C ALA A 55 -2.36 13.89 -6.32
N LEU A 56 -3.60 14.26 -6.69
CA LEU A 56 -4.71 13.31 -6.77
C LEU A 56 -4.51 12.25 -7.87
N ILE A 57 -3.98 12.66 -9.03
CA ILE A 57 -3.66 11.72 -10.12
C ILE A 57 -2.57 10.75 -9.68
N THR A 58 -1.48 11.24 -9.07
CA THR A 58 -0.41 10.40 -8.54
C THR A 58 -0.93 9.45 -7.46
N LEU A 59 -1.76 9.94 -6.53
CA LEU A 59 -2.38 9.10 -5.50
C LEU A 59 -3.21 7.98 -6.12
N GLY A 60 -4.06 8.30 -7.09
CA GLY A 60 -4.87 7.30 -7.80
C GLY A 60 -4.01 6.25 -8.50
N PHE A 61 -2.96 6.68 -9.20
CA PHE A 61 -2.02 5.77 -9.86
C PHE A 61 -1.34 4.83 -8.86
N VAL A 62 -0.85 5.37 -7.74
CA VAL A 62 -0.22 4.56 -6.66
C VAL A 62 -1.20 3.53 -6.11
N LEU A 63 -2.45 3.91 -5.81
CA LEU A 63 -3.46 2.98 -5.30
C LEU A 63 -3.75 1.84 -6.28
N ILE A 64 -3.86 2.14 -7.58
CA ILE A 64 -4.09 1.13 -8.61
C ILE A 64 -2.94 0.12 -8.66
N VAL A 65 -1.69 0.61 -8.73
CA VAL A 65 -0.50 -0.25 -8.80
C VAL A 65 -0.40 -1.13 -7.54
N TYR A 66 -0.61 -0.55 -6.35
CA TYR A 66 -0.55 -1.29 -5.09
C TYR A 66 -1.68 -2.32 -4.97
N ALA A 67 -2.89 -2.02 -5.44
CA ALA A 67 -4.00 -2.98 -5.43
C ALA A 67 -3.73 -4.17 -6.36
N ILE A 68 -3.21 -3.93 -7.56
CA ILE A 68 -2.81 -4.99 -8.51
C ILE A 68 -1.73 -5.86 -7.87
N TYR A 69 -0.68 -5.23 -7.32
CA TYR A 69 0.43 -5.95 -6.70
C TYR A 69 -0.04 -6.77 -5.49
N PHE A 70 -0.95 -6.24 -4.67
CA PHE A 70 -1.56 -6.96 -3.54
C PHE A 70 -2.31 -8.23 -4.00
N VAL A 71 -3.13 -8.12 -5.06
CA VAL A 71 -3.90 -9.24 -5.61
C VAL A 71 -2.99 -10.34 -6.15
N ILE A 72 -1.92 -9.97 -6.85
CA ILE A 72 -0.93 -10.92 -7.37
C ILE A 72 -0.22 -11.63 -6.20
N THR A 73 0.26 -10.87 -5.21
CA THR A 73 0.96 -11.42 -4.06
C THR A 73 0.06 -12.35 -3.24
N TYR A 74 -1.20 -11.97 -2.99
CA TYR A 74 -2.16 -12.84 -2.29
C TYR A 74 -2.39 -14.18 -3.00
N GLN A 75 -2.62 -14.15 -4.31
CA GLN A 75 -2.79 -15.37 -5.10
C GLN A 75 -1.52 -16.23 -5.11
N GLY A 76 -0.35 -15.60 -5.27
CA GLY A 76 0.94 -16.28 -5.22
C GLY A 76 1.19 -16.96 -3.88
N SER A 77 1.01 -16.25 -2.77
CA SER A 77 1.16 -16.80 -1.41
C SER A 77 0.23 -17.99 -1.18
N LYS A 78 -1.03 -17.90 -1.62
CA LYS A 78 -2.01 -18.99 -1.50
C LYS A 78 -1.59 -20.22 -2.31
N ALA A 79 -1.13 -20.03 -3.55
CA ALA A 79 -0.66 -21.11 -4.40
C ALA A 79 0.57 -21.83 -3.82
N ILE A 80 1.53 -21.08 -3.28
CA ILE A 80 2.75 -21.64 -2.66
C ILE A 80 2.40 -22.52 -1.46
N ILE A 81 1.53 -22.05 -0.55
CA ILE A 81 1.16 -22.85 0.63
C ILE A 81 0.35 -24.08 0.22
N LYS A 82 -0.61 -23.95 -0.71
CA LYS A 82 -1.38 -25.11 -1.21
C LYS A 82 -0.46 -26.19 -1.79
N ASN A 83 0.50 -25.80 -2.63
CA ASN A 83 1.46 -26.75 -3.21
C ASN A 83 2.34 -27.44 -2.15
N LYS A 84 2.67 -26.76 -1.05
CA LYS A 84 3.40 -27.36 0.07
C LYS A 84 2.57 -28.35 0.88
N MET A 85 1.24 -28.21 0.90
CA MET A 85 0.36 -29.13 1.63
C MET A 85 -0.02 -30.37 0.81
N THR A 86 0.04 -30.28 -0.52
CA THR A 86 -0.28 -31.39 -1.44
C THR A 86 0.92 -32.29 -1.78
N LYS A 87 2.15 -31.86 -1.49
CA LYS A 87 3.39 -32.64 -1.62
C LYS A 87 3.78 -33.21 -0.26
#